data_AF-A0A1S3WTJ4-F1
#
_entry.id   AF-A0A1S3WTJ4-F1
#
_cell.length_a   1.000
_cell.length_b   1.000
_cell.length_c   1.000
_cell.angle_alpha   90.00
_cell.angle_beta   90.00
_cell.angle_gamma   90.00
#
_symmetry.space_group_name_H-M   'P 1'
#
loop_
_entity.id
_entity.type
_entity.pdbx_description
1 polymer ?
#
loop_
_entity_poly.entity_id
_entity_poly.type
_entity_poly.pdbx_seq_one_letter_code
_entity_poly.pdbx_strand_id
1 'polypeptide(L)'
;MPGVTVEPSGCCGGRGYHLECKVTMSSTPRGTQRLEQKESLGMWIPRNICKKECVYFLRRPEPSDTGKMVCVCGHTAEQHLQEAMHPPGPLAQKWDPKIHTQERPTDAFGDMVCSDLSEKQSKYVRLSDNTPPGTIYELMTQHWGLREPNLLISVTGGAKDFTMKPRLRSVFRRGLVKVAQTTGPASKHL
;
A
#
# COMPACT_ATOMS: atom_id res chain seq x y z
N MET A 1 -38.47 4.07 -4.82
CA MET A 1 -38.07 4.91 -3.68
C MET A 1 -38.34 4.15 -2.40
N PRO A 2 -37.31 3.69 -1.70
CA PRO A 2 -37.37 3.54 -0.26
C PRO A 2 -36.35 4.46 0.40
N GLY A 3 -36.83 5.24 1.36
CA GLY A 3 -36.05 6.20 2.13
C GLY A 3 -35.09 5.53 3.10
N VAL A 4 -34.00 6.22 3.39
CA VAL A 4 -33.09 5.89 4.49
C VAL A 4 -33.21 7.02 5.50
N THR A 5 -33.70 6.67 6.68
CA THR A 5 -33.67 7.51 7.88
C THR A 5 -32.25 7.59 8.41
N VAL A 6 -31.81 8.79 8.79
CA VAL A 6 -30.54 9.08 9.46
C VAL A 6 -30.86 9.42 10.90
N GLU A 7 -30.21 8.75 11.85
CA GLU A 7 -30.20 9.13 13.28
C GLU A 7 -28.73 9.35 13.71
N PRO A 8 -28.42 10.40 14.49
CA PRO A 8 -27.04 10.76 14.85
C PRO A 8 -26.65 10.26 16.25
N SER A 9 -25.41 9.83 16.41
CA SER A 9 -24.70 9.73 17.71
C SER A 9 -23.28 9.26 17.42
N GLY A 10 -22.18 9.80 17.94
CA GLY A 10 -21.87 10.90 18.85
C GLY A 10 -20.34 10.86 18.96
N CYS A 11 -19.66 12.01 18.95
CA CYS A 11 -18.21 12.06 19.12
C CYS A 11 -17.83 11.82 20.59
N CYS A 12 -16.77 11.04 20.83
CA CYS A 12 -15.70 11.36 21.80
C CYS A 12 -14.53 10.35 21.78
N GLY A 13 -13.35 10.85 21.38
CA GLY A 13 -12.04 10.63 22.04
C GLY A 13 -11.41 9.23 22.11
N GLY A 14 -10.28 9.03 21.41
CA GLY A 14 -9.30 7.99 21.76
C GLY A 14 -8.41 7.56 20.60
N ARG A 15 -7.11 7.86 20.68
CA ARG A 15 -6.09 7.41 19.70
C ARG A 15 -5.97 5.88 19.72
N GLY A 16 -6.42 5.25 18.66
CA GLY A 16 -6.19 3.86 18.31
C GLY A 16 -6.78 3.61 16.94
N TYR A 17 -5.95 3.50 15.90
CA TYR A 17 -6.45 3.15 14.57
C TYR A 17 -6.78 1.65 14.55
N HIS A 18 -7.98 1.31 15.00
CA HIS A 18 -8.58 0.01 14.73
C HIS A 18 -9.47 0.18 13.49
N LEU A 19 -8.92 -0.13 12.31
CA LEU A 19 -9.69 -0.13 11.06
C LEU A 19 -10.59 -1.37 11.06
N GLU A 20 -11.84 -1.21 11.48
CA GLU A 20 -12.86 -2.24 11.33
C GLU A 20 -13.42 -2.16 9.89
N CYS A 21 -12.98 -3.08 9.02
CA CYS A 21 -13.47 -3.18 7.64
C CYS A 21 -14.82 -3.92 7.61
N LYS A 22 -15.93 -3.19 7.50
CA LYS A 22 -17.23 -3.79 7.14
C LYS A 22 -17.33 -3.94 5.63
N VAL A 23 -17.36 -5.20 5.16
CA VAL A 23 -17.55 -5.57 3.76
C VAL A 23 -19.05 -5.71 3.49
N THR A 24 -19.60 -4.92 2.57
CA THR A 24 -20.96 -5.12 2.06
C THR A 24 -20.88 -5.37 0.54
N MET A 25 -21.30 -6.56 0.11
CA MET A 25 -21.34 -6.96 -1.30
C MET A 25 -22.74 -6.72 -1.86
N SER A 26 -22.86 -6.00 -2.98
CA SER A 26 -24.08 -5.97 -3.79
C SER A 26 -23.73 -6.21 -5.25
N SER A 27 -24.18 -7.35 -5.78
CA SER A 27 -24.02 -7.74 -7.19
C SER A 27 -25.30 -7.50 -7.99
N THR A 28 -25.17 -7.08 -9.24
CA THR A 28 -26.15 -7.39 -10.30
C THR A 28 -25.42 -7.59 -11.64
N PRO A 29 -25.69 -8.68 -12.40
CA PRO A 29 -25.00 -8.95 -13.66
C PRO A 29 -25.87 -8.61 -14.88
N ARG A 30 -25.24 -8.32 -16.03
CA ARG A 30 -25.78 -8.59 -17.38
C ARG A 30 -24.71 -8.36 -18.45
N GLY A 31 -24.48 -9.37 -19.31
CA GLY A 31 -23.72 -9.24 -20.56
C GLY A 31 -22.68 -10.36 -20.77
N THR A 32 -23.03 -11.35 -21.59
CA THR A 32 -22.22 -12.52 -21.94
C THR A 32 -21.09 -12.16 -22.90
N GLN A 33 -19.84 -12.23 -22.44
CA GLN A 33 -18.64 -12.37 -23.27
C GLN A 33 -17.68 -13.38 -22.63
N ARG A 34 -17.03 -14.16 -23.49
CA ARG A 34 -16.00 -15.19 -23.25
C ARG A 34 -15.34 -15.13 -21.86
N LEU A 35 -15.69 -16.10 -21.01
CA LEU A 35 -15.15 -16.26 -19.65
C LEU A 35 -13.69 -16.74 -19.71
N GLU A 36 -12.75 -15.84 -19.99
CA GLU A 36 -11.51 -15.88 -19.24
C GLU A 36 -11.91 -15.61 -17.79
N GLN A 37 -11.90 -16.65 -16.95
CA GLN A 37 -12.23 -16.53 -15.54
C GLN A 37 -11.21 -15.58 -14.92
N LYS A 38 -11.55 -14.28 -14.87
CA LYS A 38 -10.70 -13.27 -14.25
C LYS A 38 -10.62 -13.64 -12.77
N GLU A 39 -9.47 -14.19 -12.39
CA GLU A 39 -9.19 -14.53 -11.00
C GLU A 39 -9.46 -13.31 -10.12
N SER A 40 -10.12 -13.51 -8.98
CA SER A 40 -10.40 -12.39 -8.08
C SER A 40 -9.08 -11.84 -7.54
N LEU A 41 -8.99 -10.51 -7.43
CA LEU A 41 -7.81 -9.82 -6.89
C LEU A 41 -7.40 -10.37 -5.52
N GLY A 42 -8.39 -10.72 -4.69
CA GLY A 42 -8.20 -11.30 -3.36
C GLY A 42 -7.62 -12.71 -3.34
N MET A 43 -7.61 -13.41 -4.48
CA MET A 43 -6.97 -14.70 -4.63
C MET A 43 -5.63 -14.60 -5.37
N TRP A 44 -5.55 -13.78 -6.42
CA TRP A 44 -4.34 -13.61 -7.22
C TRP A 44 -3.21 -12.94 -6.44
N ILE A 45 -3.50 -11.87 -5.67
CA ILE A 45 -2.48 -11.12 -4.92
C ILE A 45 -1.73 -12.01 -3.91
N PRO A 46 -2.38 -12.69 -2.95
CA PRO A 46 -1.66 -13.51 -1.98
C PRO A 46 -0.96 -14.73 -2.61
N ARG A 47 -1.34 -15.16 -3.82
CA ARG A 47 -0.66 -16.23 -4.56
C ARG A 47 0.63 -15.77 -5.25
N ASN A 48 0.67 -14.53 -5.72
CA ASN A 48 1.74 -14.04 -6.59
C ASN A 48 2.64 -12.99 -5.93
N ILE A 49 2.20 -12.38 -4.82
CA ILE A 49 2.90 -11.29 -4.16
C ILE A 49 3.19 -11.67 -2.70
N CYS A 50 4.47 -11.63 -2.37
CA CYS A 50 4.95 -11.80 -1.00
C CYS A 50 5.26 -10.44 -0.35
N LYS A 51 5.29 -10.46 0.99
CA LYS A 51 5.89 -9.44 1.85
C LYS A 51 7.01 -10.08 2.68
N LYS A 52 7.96 -9.29 3.15
CA LYS A 52 8.93 -9.74 4.17
C LYS A 52 8.48 -9.34 5.57
N GLU A 53 8.55 -10.30 6.48
CA GLU A 53 8.24 -10.13 7.90
C GLU A 53 9.45 -10.46 8.76
N CYS A 54 9.64 -9.70 9.85
CA CYS A 54 10.74 -9.94 10.77
C CYS A 54 10.42 -11.15 11.64
N VAL A 55 11.25 -12.20 11.55
CA VAL A 55 11.04 -13.47 12.28
C VAL A 55 12.07 -13.66 13.39
N TYR A 56 12.81 -12.61 13.74
CA TYR A 56 13.76 -12.59 14.85
C TYR A 56 13.66 -11.26 15.59
N PHE A 57 13.36 -11.30 16.88
CA PHE A 57 13.35 -10.12 17.72
C PHE A 57 14.77 -9.77 18.16
N LEU A 58 15.31 -8.69 17.58
CA LEU A 58 16.57 -8.10 18.01
C LEU A 58 16.28 -6.75 18.64
N ARG A 59 16.51 -6.62 19.96
CA ARG A 59 16.23 -5.39 20.71
C ARG A 59 17.09 -4.24 20.18
N ARG A 60 16.46 -3.10 19.90
CA ARG A 60 17.17 -1.85 19.62
C ARG A 60 17.90 -1.35 20.88
N PRO A 61 19.17 -0.91 20.78
CA PRO A 61 19.92 -0.39 21.93
C PRO A 61 19.28 0.87 22.52
N GLU A 62 18.80 1.76 21.66
CA GLU A 62 18.20 3.02 22.07
C GLU A 62 16.80 2.79 22.65
N PRO A 63 16.46 3.45 23.78
CA PRO A 63 15.12 3.40 24.33
C PRO A 63 14.13 4.03 23.35
N SER A 64 12.94 3.44 23.24
CA SER A 64 11.85 4.07 22.50
C SER A 64 11.24 5.21 23.32
N ASP A 65 10.68 6.21 22.66
CA ASP A 65 9.99 7.34 23.32
C ASP A 65 8.83 6.90 24.23
N THR A 66 8.31 5.69 24.01
CA THR A 66 7.21 5.08 24.77
C THR A 66 7.69 4.18 25.91
N GLY A 67 9.00 4.01 26.10
CA GLY A 67 9.58 3.07 27.08
C GLY A 67 9.39 1.60 26.72
N LYS A 68 8.72 1.28 25.60
CA LYS A 68 8.51 -0.09 25.14
C LYS A 68 9.78 -0.69 24.54
N MET A 69 9.91 -2.02 24.63
CA MET A 69 10.94 -2.77 23.93
C MET A 69 10.60 -2.84 22.43
N VAL A 70 11.48 -2.27 21.61
CA VAL A 70 11.32 -2.18 20.15
C VAL A 70 12.44 -2.97 19.47
N CYS A 71 12.07 -3.73 18.45
CA CYS A 71 13.00 -4.47 17.60
C CYS A 71 13.75 -3.52 16.64
N VAL A 72 14.90 -3.94 16.12
CA VAL A 72 15.62 -3.22 15.05
C VAL A 72 14.71 -2.96 13.85
N CYS A 73 13.78 -3.88 13.55
CA CYS A 73 12.80 -3.71 12.46
C CYS A 73 11.74 -2.61 12.71
N GLY A 74 11.71 -2.01 13.90
CA GLY A 74 10.78 -0.93 14.28
C GLY A 74 9.48 -1.38 14.95
N HIS A 75 9.18 -2.67 14.97
CA HIS A 75 8.00 -3.21 15.64
C HIS A 75 8.25 -3.48 17.13
N THR A 76 7.21 -3.39 17.96
CA THR A 76 7.27 -3.79 19.37
C THR A 76 7.33 -5.31 19.50
N ALA A 77 7.73 -5.81 20.67
CA ALA A 77 7.69 -7.24 20.97
C ALA A 77 6.28 -7.85 20.78
N GLU A 78 5.23 -7.10 21.09
CA GLU A 78 3.82 -7.51 20.96
C GLU A 78 3.38 -7.68 19.49
N GLN A 79 4.06 -7.02 18.56
CA GLN A 79 3.77 -7.06 17.11
C GLN A 79 4.54 -8.16 16.38
N HIS A 80 5.45 -8.84 17.07
CA HIS A 80 6.15 -10.00 16.54
C HIS A 80 5.32 -11.27 16.74
N LEU A 81 5.47 -12.23 15.82
CA LEU A 81 5.00 -13.59 16.06
C LEU A 81 5.77 -14.20 17.24
N GLN A 82 5.11 -15.06 18.02
CA GLN A 82 5.70 -15.67 19.21
C GLN A 82 7.03 -16.40 18.90
N GLU A 83 7.13 -17.02 17.72
CA GLU A 83 8.33 -17.69 17.22
C GLU A 83 9.53 -16.72 17.09
N ALA A 84 9.27 -15.47 16.73
CA ALA A 84 10.32 -14.46 16.59
C ALA A 84 10.88 -13.99 17.93
N MET A 85 10.12 -14.13 19.01
CA MET A 85 10.57 -13.80 20.37
C MET A 85 11.53 -14.85 20.93
N HIS A 86 11.51 -16.07 20.39
CA HIS A 86 12.35 -17.19 20.81
C HIS A 86 13.00 -17.84 19.59
N PRO A 87 13.92 -17.14 18.90
CA PRO A 87 14.48 -17.63 17.67
C PRO A 87 15.28 -18.94 17.89
N PRO A 88 15.13 -19.94 17.01
CA PRO A 88 15.95 -21.15 17.05
C PRO A 88 17.36 -20.82 16.52
N GLY A 89 18.27 -20.40 17.40
CA GLY A 89 19.65 -20.16 17.01
C GLY A 89 20.42 -19.23 17.95
N PRO A 90 21.71 -18.98 17.68
CA PRO A 90 22.50 -18.01 18.42
C PRO A 90 21.84 -16.63 18.32
N LEU A 91 21.83 -15.88 19.43
CA LEU A 91 21.41 -14.48 19.43
C LEU A 91 22.36 -13.69 18.52
N ALA A 92 21.95 -13.45 17.28
CA ALA A 92 22.72 -12.69 16.32
C ALA A 92 22.86 -11.24 16.82
N GLN A 93 24.10 -10.77 16.99
CA GLN A 93 24.37 -9.42 17.50
C GLN A 93 24.08 -8.33 16.45
N LYS A 94 23.98 -8.69 15.17
CA LYS A 94 23.73 -7.76 14.06
C LYS A 94 22.56 -8.22 13.22
N TRP A 95 21.59 -7.33 13.03
CA TRP A 95 20.45 -7.59 12.15
C TRP A 95 20.90 -7.68 10.69
N ASP A 96 20.39 -8.70 10.02
CA ASP A 96 20.62 -9.03 8.60
C ASP A 96 19.27 -9.38 7.96
N PRO A 97 18.81 -8.62 6.95
CA PRO A 97 17.54 -8.90 6.29
C PRO A 97 17.43 -10.35 5.75
N LYS A 98 18.53 -10.95 5.30
CA LYS A 98 18.52 -12.29 4.70
C LYS A 98 18.26 -13.41 5.72
N ILE A 99 18.63 -13.17 6.97
CA ILE A 99 18.53 -14.15 8.07
C ILE A 99 17.29 -13.87 8.92
N HIS A 100 17.03 -12.58 9.18
CA HIS A 100 16.06 -12.16 10.19
C HIS A 100 14.68 -11.86 9.60
N THR A 101 14.50 -11.99 8.29
CA THR A 101 13.20 -11.85 7.64
C THR A 101 12.82 -13.09 6.87
N GLN A 102 11.52 -13.32 6.75
CA GLN A 102 10.94 -14.39 5.97
C GLN A 102 9.89 -13.86 5.02
N GLU A 103 9.80 -14.44 3.84
CA GLU A 103 8.73 -14.15 2.91
C GLU A 103 7.46 -14.89 3.27
N ARG A 104 6.35 -14.15 3.22
CA ARG A 104 5.00 -14.66 3.43
C ARG A 104 4.08 -14.05 2.37
N PRO A 105 2.99 -14.72 1.99
CA PRO A 105 1.93 -14.11 1.19
C PRO A 105 1.54 -12.73 1.74
N THR A 106 1.35 -11.74 0.85
CA THR A 106 0.94 -10.41 1.29
C THR A 106 -0.53 -10.43 1.73
N ASP A 107 -0.80 -9.84 2.89
CA ASP A 107 -2.13 -9.60 3.45
C ASP A 107 -2.49 -8.10 3.47
N ALA A 108 -1.55 -7.25 3.04
CA ALA A 108 -1.67 -5.81 3.06
C ALA A 108 -1.89 -5.29 1.64
N PHE A 109 -3.15 -5.36 1.21
CA PHE A 109 -3.60 -4.86 -0.09
C PHE A 109 -5.07 -4.44 -0.04
N GLY A 110 -5.47 -3.56 -0.96
CA GLY A 110 -6.86 -3.15 -1.09
C GLY A 110 -7.00 -1.73 -1.64
N ASP A 111 -8.15 -1.13 -1.32
CA ASP A 111 -8.45 0.26 -1.63
C ASP A 111 -8.31 1.10 -0.34
N MET A 112 -7.74 2.30 -0.45
CA MET A 112 -7.62 3.27 0.64
C MET A 112 -8.21 4.62 0.24
N VAL A 113 -8.84 5.30 1.18
CA VAL A 113 -9.33 6.67 1.02
C VAL A 113 -8.50 7.57 1.91
N CYS A 114 -7.98 8.66 1.36
CA CYS A 114 -7.26 9.65 2.15
C CYS A 114 -8.25 10.74 2.58
N SER A 115 -8.82 10.57 3.78
CA SER A 115 -9.92 11.36 4.34
C SER A 115 -9.72 12.88 4.28
N ASP A 116 -8.47 13.36 4.24
CA ASP A 116 -8.14 14.78 4.31
C ASP A 116 -7.65 15.38 2.98
N LEU A 117 -7.48 14.56 1.92
CA LEU A 117 -6.84 14.99 0.67
C LEU A 117 -7.65 14.66 -0.59
N SER A 118 -8.46 13.59 -0.57
CA SER A 118 -9.22 13.19 -1.74
C SER A 118 -10.35 12.23 -1.40
N GLU A 119 -11.51 12.45 -2.04
CA GLU A 119 -12.60 11.46 -2.06
C GLU A 119 -12.29 10.26 -2.99
N LYS A 120 -11.18 10.30 -3.73
CA LYS A 120 -10.81 9.21 -4.65
C LYS A 120 -10.19 8.05 -3.89
N GLN A 121 -10.76 6.86 -4.08
CA GLN A 121 -10.16 5.60 -3.68
C GLN A 121 -8.86 5.35 -4.46
N SER A 122 -7.79 5.03 -3.74
CA SER A 122 -6.49 4.66 -4.30
C SER A 122 -6.20 3.19 -3.99
N LYS A 123 -5.60 2.48 -4.95
CA LYS A 123 -5.20 1.07 -4.76
C LYS A 123 -3.85 0.99 -4.09
N TYR A 124 -3.67 0.03 -3.18
CA TYR A 124 -2.39 -0.24 -2.53
C TYR A 124 -2.11 -1.75 -2.44
N VAL A 125 -0.83 -2.08 -2.41
CA VAL A 125 -0.30 -3.43 -2.14
C VAL A 125 1.08 -3.29 -1.49
N ARG A 126 1.38 -4.10 -0.47
CA ARG A 126 2.74 -4.25 0.08
C ARG A 126 3.48 -5.33 -0.68
N LEU A 127 4.67 -5.00 -1.18
CA LEU A 127 5.55 -5.89 -1.94
C LEU A 127 6.80 -6.27 -1.14
N SER A 128 7.44 -7.37 -1.54
CA SER A 128 8.81 -7.72 -1.16
C SER A 128 9.81 -7.01 -2.07
N ASP A 129 11.02 -6.75 -1.59
CA ASP A 129 12.08 -6.10 -2.39
C ASP A 129 12.57 -6.93 -3.58
N ASN A 130 12.30 -8.23 -3.59
CA ASN A 130 12.64 -9.14 -4.69
C ASN A 130 11.44 -9.50 -5.59
N THR A 131 10.27 -8.87 -5.41
CA THR A 131 9.13 -9.12 -6.29
C THR A 131 9.52 -8.82 -7.74
N PRO A 132 9.37 -9.78 -8.69
CA PRO A 132 9.76 -9.55 -10.07
C PRO A 132 9.01 -8.36 -10.69
N PRO A 133 9.68 -7.45 -11.42
CA PRO A 133 9.01 -6.32 -12.06
C PRO A 133 7.87 -6.71 -13.00
N GLY A 134 7.97 -7.88 -13.66
CA GLY A 134 6.91 -8.43 -14.50
C GLY A 134 5.60 -8.68 -13.73
N THR A 135 5.69 -9.20 -12.51
CA THR A 135 4.52 -9.41 -11.63
C THR A 135 3.87 -8.08 -11.24
N ILE A 136 4.68 -7.05 -10.98
CA ILE A 136 4.18 -5.70 -10.68
C ILE A 136 3.48 -5.11 -11.92
N TYR A 137 4.05 -5.31 -13.10
CA TYR A 137 3.45 -4.86 -14.36
C TYR A 137 2.13 -5.57 -14.67
N GLU A 138 2.04 -6.88 -14.45
CA GLU A 138 0.81 -7.67 -14.56
C GLU A 138 -0.28 -7.15 -13.60
N LEU A 139 0.09 -6.90 -12.34
CA LEU A 139 -0.81 -6.30 -11.37
C LEU A 139 -1.37 -4.96 -11.85
N MET A 140 -0.48 -4.05 -12.30
CA MET A 140 -0.89 -2.73 -12.75
C MET A 140 -1.83 -2.78 -13.96
N THR A 141 -1.53 -3.63 -14.94
CA THR A 141 -2.24 -3.63 -16.23
C THR A 141 -3.48 -4.53 -16.25
N GLN A 142 -3.36 -5.78 -15.79
CA GLN A 142 -4.43 -6.77 -15.90
C GLN A 142 -5.42 -6.69 -14.72
N HIS A 143 -4.89 -6.44 -13.53
CA HIS A 143 -5.64 -6.49 -12.28
C HIS A 143 -6.18 -5.12 -11.86
N TRP A 144 -5.36 -4.06 -11.98
CA TRP A 144 -5.79 -2.68 -11.70
C TRP A 144 -6.32 -1.94 -12.93
N GLY A 145 -6.16 -2.48 -14.14
CA GLY A 145 -6.71 -1.90 -15.36
C GLY A 145 -5.99 -0.63 -15.82
N LEU A 146 -4.74 -0.42 -15.41
CA LEU A 146 -3.93 0.67 -15.94
C LEU A 146 -3.56 0.36 -17.39
N ARG A 147 -3.71 1.35 -18.26
CA ARG A 147 -3.23 1.23 -19.64
C ARG A 147 -1.71 1.28 -19.66
N GLU A 148 -1.13 0.56 -20.61
CA GLU A 148 0.30 0.66 -20.89
C GLU A 148 0.68 2.11 -21.22
N PRO A 149 1.64 2.70 -20.48
CA PRO A 149 2.04 4.08 -20.69
C PRO A 149 3.01 4.20 -21.87
N ASN A 150 2.79 5.20 -22.73
CA ASN A 150 3.71 5.52 -23.83
C ASN A 150 4.87 6.44 -23.40
N LEU A 151 4.83 6.95 -22.17
CA LEU A 151 5.86 7.81 -21.58
C LEU A 151 5.94 7.56 -20.07
N LEU A 152 7.15 7.31 -19.56
CA LEU A 152 7.43 7.20 -18.14
C LEU A 152 8.19 8.44 -17.67
N ILE A 153 7.65 9.14 -16.67
CA ILE A 153 8.29 10.30 -16.05
C ILE A 153 8.61 9.93 -14.61
N SER A 154 9.88 9.97 -14.24
CA SER A 154 10.33 9.82 -12.85
C SER A 154 10.74 11.18 -12.30
N VAL A 155 10.09 11.61 -11.22
CA VAL A 155 10.43 12.84 -10.49
C VAL A 155 10.97 12.43 -9.13
N THR A 156 12.23 12.76 -8.86
CA THR A 156 12.92 12.43 -7.61
C THR A 156 13.26 13.68 -6.81
N GLY A 157 13.41 13.54 -5.49
CA GLY A 157 13.70 14.63 -4.57
C GLY A 157 14.19 14.12 -3.22
N GLY A 158 14.47 15.03 -2.29
CA GLY A 158 14.86 14.71 -0.92
C GLY A 158 13.68 14.65 0.05
N ALA A 159 13.88 14.05 1.23
CA ALA A 159 12.88 13.99 2.29
C ALA A 159 12.69 15.33 3.05
N LYS A 160 13.60 16.30 2.85
CA LYS A 160 13.52 17.62 3.48
C LYS A 160 12.75 18.58 2.60
N ASP A 161 11.94 19.43 3.23
CA ASP A 161 11.26 20.52 2.55
C ASP A 161 12.26 21.42 1.82
N PHE A 162 11.95 21.74 0.57
CA PHE A 162 12.72 22.68 -0.23
C PHE A 162 11.79 23.77 -0.78
N THR A 163 12.27 25.01 -0.78
CA THR A 163 11.50 26.15 -1.28
C THR A 163 11.97 26.53 -2.68
N MET A 164 11.05 26.56 -3.64
CA MET A 164 11.30 27.07 -4.99
C MET A 164 10.86 28.51 -5.13
N LYS A 165 11.57 29.29 -5.97
CA LYS A 165 11.09 30.61 -6.42
C LYS A 165 9.69 30.46 -7.07
N PRO A 166 8.71 31.35 -6.78
CA PRO A 166 7.33 31.19 -7.24
C PRO A 166 7.17 31.00 -8.76
N ARG A 167 7.96 31.74 -9.56
CA ARG A 167 7.97 31.63 -11.03
C ARG A 167 8.39 30.23 -11.50
N LEU A 168 9.45 29.67 -10.92
CA LEU A 168 9.94 28.35 -11.28
C LEU A 168 8.93 27.26 -10.91
N ARG A 169 8.35 27.34 -9.71
CA ARG A 169 7.27 26.43 -9.26
C ARG A 169 6.09 26.43 -10.23
N SER A 170 5.68 27.60 -10.72
CA SER A 170 4.56 27.75 -11.66
C SER A 170 4.85 27.11 -13.01
N VAL A 171 6.03 27.40 -13.59
CA VAL A 171 6.46 26.84 -14.88
C VAL A 171 6.61 25.32 -14.79
N PHE A 172 7.24 24.81 -13.73
CA PHE A 172 7.44 23.38 -13.50
C PHE A 172 6.10 22.62 -13.40
N ARG A 173 5.19 23.10 -12.55
CA ARG A 173 3.84 22.50 -12.39
C ARG A 173 3.08 22.47 -13.71
N ARG A 174 3.07 23.59 -14.44
CA ARG A 174 2.36 23.70 -15.73
C ARG A 174 2.95 22.77 -16.77
N GLY A 175 4.28 22.69 -16.85
CA GLY A 175 4.98 21.79 -17.75
C GLY A 175 4.62 20.32 -17.50
N LEU A 176 4.68 19.87 -16.24
CA LEU A 176 4.35 18.49 -15.88
C LEU A 176 2.90 18.12 -16.19
N VAL A 177 1.94 18.98 -15.84
CA VAL A 177 0.52 18.75 -16.16
C VAL A 177 0.32 18.70 -17.66
N LYS A 178 0.94 19.61 -18.42
CA LYS A 178 0.82 19.65 -19.87
C LYS A 178 1.32 18.36 -20.50
N VAL A 179 2.50 17.87 -20.12
CA VAL A 179 3.05 16.62 -20.65
C VAL A 179 2.10 15.46 -20.35
N ALA A 180 1.69 15.29 -19.09
CA ALA A 180 0.79 14.21 -18.68
C ALA A 180 -0.54 14.19 -19.46
N GLN A 181 -1.10 15.38 -19.75
CA GLN A 181 -2.34 15.51 -20.54
C GLN A 181 -2.15 15.25 -22.03
N THR A 182 -0.98 15.57 -22.59
CA THR A 182 -0.72 15.40 -24.03
C THR A 182 -0.24 14.01 -24.41
N THR A 183 0.43 13.30 -23.50
CA THR A 183 1.00 11.96 -23.77
C THR A 183 0.15 10.82 -23.23
N GLY A 184 -0.83 11.13 -22.35
CA GLY A 184 -1.82 10.14 -21.94
C GLY A 184 -2.73 9.75 -23.11
N PRO A 185 -3.18 8.48 -23.20
CA PRO A 185 -4.16 8.09 -24.20
C PRO A 185 -5.39 8.97 -24.01
N ALA A 186 -5.74 9.74 -25.04
CA ALA A 186 -6.94 10.59 -25.03
C ALA A 186 -8.09 9.78 -24.44
N SER A 187 -8.65 10.26 -23.33
CA SER A 187 -9.96 9.80 -22.88
C SER A 187 -10.91 10.21 -23.99
N LYS A 188 -11.09 9.33 -24.98
CA LYS A 188 -12.23 9.39 -25.88
C LYS A 188 -13.44 9.30 -24.94
N HIS A 189 -14.21 10.39 -24.92
CA HIS A 189 -15.41 10.57 -24.13
C HIS A 189 -16.19 9.26 -23.92
N LEU A 190 -16.46 8.96 -22.65
CA LEU A 190 -17.65 8.23 -22.22
C LEU A 190 -18.60 9.27 -21.62
#